data_AF-A0A922MMM2-F1
#
_entry.id   AF-A0A922MMM2-F1
#
_cell.length_a   1.000
_cell.length_b   1.000
_cell.length_c   1.000
_cell.angle_alpha   90.00
_cell.angle_beta   90.00
_cell.angle_gamma   90.00
#
_symmetry.space_group_name_H-M   'P 1'
#
loop_
_entity.id
_entity.type
_entity.pdbx_description
1 polymer ?
#
loop_
_entity_poly.entity_id
_entity_poly.type
_entity_poly.pdbx_seq_one_letter_code
_entity_poly.pdbx_strand_id
1 'polypeptide(L)'
;MEGTSCLNCGISSRRERRYMIAQIGPEIIHRLHQWLPQQEFSDKDFLCNQCMNALQRNLDEAESSQSQQQLGHQHVCVWCGRSILRIRSNALRENAPERILIAARISPRQLPEEPRVCYACWVAAKRNI
;
A
#
# COMPACT_ATOMS: atom_id res chain seq x y z
N MET A 1 -6.46 -16.01 2.09
CA MET A 1 -6.25 -15.27 0.83
C MET A 1 -4.76 -15.01 0.73
N GLU A 2 -4.09 -15.59 -0.27
CA GLU A 2 -2.64 -15.51 -0.42
C GLU A 2 -2.19 -14.07 -0.66
N GLY A 3 -1.02 -13.70 -0.12
CA GLY A 3 -0.36 -12.42 -0.37
C GLY A 3 -0.06 -12.26 -1.86
N THR A 4 -1.02 -11.70 -2.61
CA THR A 4 -0.86 -11.41 -4.05
C THR A 4 -0.42 -9.97 -4.29
N SER A 5 -0.52 -9.12 -3.26
CA SER A 5 -0.15 -7.71 -3.27
C SER A 5 0.85 -7.38 -2.17
N CYS A 6 1.70 -6.38 -2.44
CA CYS A 6 2.58 -5.79 -1.43
C CYS A 6 1.76 -5.29 -0.24
N LEU A 7 2.19 -5.65 0.97
CA LEU A 7 1.52 -5.28 2.20
C LEU A 7 1.51 -3.75 2.43
N ASN A 8 2.56 -3.04 2.03
CA ASN A 8 2.67 -1.59 2.18
C ASN A 8 1.90 -0.81 1.09
N CYS A 9 2.26 -0.97 -0.19
CA CYS A 9 1.67 -0.16 -1.28
C CYS A 9 0.52 -0.83 -2.05
N GLY A 10 0.16 -2.08 -1.71
CA GLY A 10 -0.93 -2.80 -2.37
C GLY A 10 -0.66 -3.24 -3.81
N ILE A 11 0.53 -3.01 -4.38
CA ILE A 11 0.82 -3.40 -5.77
C ILE A 11 0.77 -4.93 -5.93
N SER A 12 0.04 -5.44 -6.93
CA SER A 12 -0.12 -6.90 -7.15
C SER A 12 0.78 -7.48 -8.25
N SER A 13 1.84 -6.75 -8.63
CA SER A 13 2.75 -7.18 -9.70
C SER A 13 3.40 -8.53 -9.37
N ARG A 14 3.26 -9.49 -10.29
CA ARG A 14 3.97 -10.79 -10.24
C ARG A 14 5.42 -10.70 -10.69
N ARG A 15 5.79 -9.62 -11.40
CA ARG A 15 7.13 -9.44 -11.99
C ARG A 15 8.10 -8.73 -11.04
N GLU A 16 7.61 -8.20 -9.93
CA GLU A 16 8.43 -7.50 -8.94
C GLU A 16 9.07 -8.47 -7.95
N ARG A 17 10.30 -8.16 -7.54
CA ARG A 17 10.97 -8.90 -6.46
C ARG A 17 10.18 -8.75 -5.17
N ARG A 18 9.94 -9.89 -4.50
CA ARG A 18 9.16 -9.99 -3.27
C ARG A 18 10.08 -10.33 -2.11
N TYR A 19 9.93 -9.61 -1.01
CA TYR A 19 10.62 -9.85 0.25
C TYR A 19 9.57 -10.35 1.23
N MET A 20 9.61 -11.64 1.55
CA MET A 20 8.65 -12.26 2.47
C MET A 20 8.92 -11.75 3.88
N ILE A 21 7.88 -11.46 4.67
CA ILE A 21 8.05 -11.00 6.05
C ILE A 21 8.91 -11.96 6.88
N ALA A 22 8.73 -13.27 6.70
CA ALA A 22 9.53 -14.31 7.37
C ALA A 22 11.04 -14.28 7.07
N GLN A 23 11.46 -13.56 6.02
CA GLN A 23 12.86 -13.49 5.56
C GLN A 23 13.50 -12.12 5.80
N ILE A 24 12.74 -11.19 6.41
CA ILE A 24 13.17 -9.82 6.64
C ILE A 24 13.66 -9.68 8.08
N GLY A 25 14.72 -8.89 8.29
CA GLY A 25 15.30 -8.66 9.61
C GLY A 25 14.39 -7.88 10.58
N PRO A 26 14.63 -8.00 11.90
CA PRO A 26 13.77 -7.42 12.94
C PRO A 26 13.65 -5.89 12.86
N GLU A 27 14.69 -5.19 12.42
CA GLU A 27 14.69 -3.72 12.28
C GLU A 27 13.67 -3.24 11.25
N ILE A 28 13.61 -3.91 10.11
CA ILE A 28 12.64 -3.59 9.04
C ILE A 28 11.22 -3.93 9.51
N ILE A 29 11.03 -5.05 10.22
CA ILE A 29 9.72 -5.43 10.79
C ILE A 29 9.26 -4.36 11.79
N HIS A 30 10.16 -3.91 12.68
CA HIS A 30 9.86 -2.86 13.65
C HIS A 30 9.44 -1.56 12.94
N ARG A 31 10.17 -1.14 11.91
CA ARG A 31 9.80 0.05 11.11
C ARG A 31 8.47 -0.13 10.37
N LEU A 32 8.20 -1.33 9.85
CA LEU A 32 6.95 -1.64 9.18
C LEU A 32 5.76 -1.56 10.15
N HIS A 33 5.92 -1.99 11.40
CA HIS A 33 4.89 -1.81 12.45
C HIS A 33 4.63 -0.32 12.74
N GLN A 34 5.65 0.54 12.71
CA GLN A 34 5.44 1.98 12.86
C GLN A 34 4.59 2.56 11.72
N TRP A 35 4.81 2.09 10.48
CA TRP A 35 4.04 2.52 9.32
C TRP A 35 2.64 1.92 9.25
N LEU A 36 2.46 0.70 9.77
CA LEU A 36 1.21 -0.06 9.70
C LEU A 36 0.84 -0.59 11.08
N PRO A 37 0.49 0.28 12.05
CA PRO A 37 0.32 -0.10 13.46
C PRO A 37 -0.87 -1.05 13.71
N GLN A 38 -1.84 -1.11 12.79
CA GLN A 38 -3.05 -1.93 12.90
C GLN A 38 -2.99 -3.20 12.04
N GLN A 39 -1.84 -3.45 11.38
CA GLN A 39 -1.67 -4.60 10.50
C GLN A 39 -0.96 -5.73 11.25
N GLU A 40 -1.63 -6.88 11.36
CA GLU A 40 -0.95 -8.13 11.71
C GLU A 40 -0.21 -8.66 10.48
N PHE A 41 1.04 -9.08 10.68
CA PHE A 41 1.87 -9.65 9.63
C PHE A 41 1.87 -11.17 9.72
N SER A 42 1.69 -11.82 8.58
CA SER A 42 1.86 -13.25 8.39
C SER A 42 3.20 -13.53 7.69
N ASP A 43 3.76 -14.71 7.93
CA ASP A 43 4.94 -15.21 7.20
C ASP A 43 4.75 -15.26 5.68
N LYS A 44 3.49 -15.30 5.23
CA LYS A 44 3.11 -15.32 3.80
C LYS A 44 2.98 -13.92 3.19
N ASP A 45 3.02 -12.88 4.00
CA ASP A 45 3.00 -11.51 3.51
C ASP A 45 4.35 -11.13 2.91
N PHE A 46 4.32 -10.16 2.00
CA PHE A 46 5.53 -9.70 1.36
C PHE A 46 5.51 -8.20 1.09
N LEU A 47 6.71 -7.65 0.95
CA LEU A 47 6.95 -6.31 0.45
C LEU A 47 7.52 -6.37 -0.97
N CYS A 48 7.04 -5.49 -1.84
CA CYS A 48 7.68 -5.29 -3.13
C CYS A 48 9.03 -4.57 -2.96
N ASN A 49 9.92 -4.73 -3.94
CA ASN A 49 11.24 -4.11 -3.94
C ASN A 49 11.24 -2.59 -3.64
N GLN A 50 10.31 -1.83 -4.22
CA GLN A 50 10.26 -0.39 -3.97
C GLN A 50 9.89 -0.02 -2.53
N CYS A 51 9.02 -0.81 -1.89
CA CYS A 51 8.69 -0.60 -0.48
C CYS A 51 9.84 -1.02 0.44
N MET A 52 10.58 -2.07 0.06
CA MET A 52 11.78 -2.47 0.80
C MET A 52 12.85 -1.38 0.73
N ASN A 53 13.12 -0.83 -0.45
CA ASN A 53 14.06 0.28 -0.62
C ASN A 53 13.63 1.53 0.15
N ALA A 54 12.33 1.84 0.19
CA ALA A 54 11.81 2.96 0.97
C ALA A 54 12.07 2.76 2.48
N LEU A 55 11.83 1.55 3.00
CA LEU A 55 12.12 1.22 4.40
C LEU A 55 13.61 1.33 4.72
N GLN A 56 14.48 0.80 3.85
CA GLN A 56 15.93 0.86 4.05
C GLN A 56 16.45 2.29 4.08
N ARG A 57 16.05 3.14 3.12
CA ARG A 57 16.41 4.57 3.14
C ARG A 57 15.97 5.26 4.42
N ASN A 58 14.76 4.95 4.91
CA ASN A 58 14.24 5.52 6.14
C ASN A 58 14.93 4.98 7.41
N LEU A 59 15.62 3.83 7.35
CA LEU A 59 16.47 3.37 8.46
C LEU A 59 17.84 4.05 8.44
N ASP A 60 18.41 4.28 7.25
CA ASP A 60 19.71 4.94 7.08
C ASP A 60 19.64 6.45 7.43
N GLU A 61 18.49 7.08 7.20
CA GLU A 61 18.19 8.45 7.62
C GLU A 61 17.94 8.51 9.14
N ALA A 62 19.03 8.55 9.91
CA ALA A 62 19.03 8.64 11.38
C ALA A 62 18.03 9.69 11.91
N GLU A 63 17.08 9.23 12.73
CA GLU A 63 16.23 9.95 13.70
C GLU A 63 15.56 11.28 13.28
N SER A 64 15.55 11.64 12.00
CA SER A 64 14.94 12.89 11.53
C SER A 64 13.48 12.68 11.12
N SER A 65 12.62 12.61 12.13
CA SER A 65 11.23 13.08 12.11
C SER A 65 10.20 12.47 11.13
N GLN A 66 10.57 11.54 10.24
CA GLN A 66 9.61 10.97 9.29
C GLN A 66 9.06 9.62 9.78
N SER A 67 8.13 9.69 10.74
CA SER A 67 7.24 8.59 11.13
C SER A 67 6.14 8.30 10.10
N GLN A 68 6.08 9.06 9.00
CA GLN A 68 5.08 8.87 7.96
C GLN A 68 5.40 7.67 7.07
N GLN A 69 4.37 6.88 6.79
CA GLN A 69 4.44 5.74 5.89
C GLN A 69 4.87 6.17 4.49
N GLN A 70 6.02 5.68 4.02
CA GLN A 70 6.46 5.92 2.65
C GLN A 70 6.00 4.78 1.73
N LEU A 71 5.21 5.10 0.71
CA LEU A 71 4.81 4.14 -0.29
C LEU A 71 5.88 4.02 -1.38
N GLY A 72 6.33 2.80 -1.65
CA GLY A 72 7.29 2.54 -2.73
C GLY A 72 6.73 2.82 -4.13
N HIS A 73 5.41 2.68 -4.32
CA HIS A 73 4.74 2.97 -5.59
C HIS A 73 3.63 4.01 -5.38
N GLN A 74 3.66 5.09 -6.17
CA GLN A 74 2.70 6.20 -6.06
C GLN A 74 1.53 6.08 -7.07
N HIS A 75 1.77 5.49 -8.24
CA HIS A 75 0.77 5.36 -9.31
C HIS A 75 0.11 3.98 -9.32
N VAL A 76 -0.48 3.60 -8.20
CA VAL A 76 -1.18 2.31 -8.03
C VAL A 76 -2.63 2.55 -7.62
N CYS A 77 -3.56 1.79 -8.20
CA CYS A 77 -4.94 1.78 -7.76
C CYS A 77 -4.99 1.27 -6.32
N VAL A 78 -5.43 2.12 -5.39
CA VAL A 78 -5.42 1.79 -3.95
C VAL A 78 -6.26 0.54 -3.62
N TRP A 79 -7.33 0.31 -4.38
CA TRP A 79 -8.19 -0.87 -4.26
C TRP A 79 -7.53 -2.13 -4.85
N CYS A 80 -7.29 -2.20 -6.16
CA CYS A 80 -6.91 -3.45 -6.82
C CYS A 80 -5.41 -3.66 -7.03
N GLY A 81 -4.56 -2.70 -6.66
CA GLY A 81 -3.11 -2.85 -6.76
C GLY A 81 -2.53 -2.78 -8.17
N ARG A 82 -3.35 -2.46 -9.18
CA ARG A 82 -2.88 -2.30 -10.57
C ARG A 82 -2.23 -0.94 -10.77
N SER A 83 -1.16 -0.89 -11.55
CA SER A 83 -0.59 0.38 -12.01
C SER A 83 -1.66 1.22 -12.72
N ILE A 84 -1.73 2.50 -12.34
CA ILE A 84 -2.60 3.50 -12.97
C ILE A 84 -1.80 4.49 -13.83
N LEU A 85 -0.50 4.24 -14.03
CA LEU A 85 0.32 5.03 -14.92
C LEU A 85 -0.25 4.95 -16.35
N ARG A 86 -0.47 6.10 -17.00
CA ARG A 86 -0.96 6.21 -18.38
C ARG A 86 -2.35 5.61 -18.64
N ILE A 87 -3.17 5.38 -17.61
CA ILE A 87 -4.57 4.98 -17.77
C ILE A 87 -5.50 5.95 -17.05
N ARG A 88 -6.79 5.93 -17.44
CA ARG A 88 -7.82 6.73 -16.76
C ARG A 88 -7.95 6.28 -15.30
N SER A 89 -7.73 7.23 -14.40
CA SER A 89 -7.88 7.07 -12.96
C SER A 89 -8.74 8.19 -12.38
N ASN A 90 -9.34 7.92 -11.22
CA ASN A 90 -10.15 8.89 -10.49
C ASN A 90 -9.55 9.07 -9.10
N ALA A 91 -9.41 10.34 -8.69
CA ALA A 91 -9.03 10.67 -7.32
C ALA A 91 -10.22 10.46 -6.39
N LEU A 92 -9.99 9.88 -5.21
CA LEU A 92 -11.02 9.77 -4.17
C LEU A 92 -11.01 11.06 -3.35
N ARG A 93 -11.98 11.93 -3.66
CA ARG A 93 -12.15 13.19 -2.93
C ARG A 93 -12.41 12.93 -1.45
N GLU A 94 -11.99 13.88 -0.64
CA GLU A 94 -12.30 13.89 0.79
C GLU A 94 -13.82 13.89 1.01
N ASN A 95 -14.28 13.18 2.04
CA ASN A 95 -15.70 13.00 2.39
C ASN A 95 -16.60 12.31 1.33
N ALA A 96 -16.04 11.83 0.22
CA ALA A 96 -16.82 11.10 -0.76
C ALA A 96 -17.16 9.68 -0.26
N PRO A 97 -18.39 9.18 -0.44
CA PRO A 97 -18.80 7.87 0.08
C PRO A 97 -17.95 6.72 -0.48
N GLU A 98 -17.50 6.84 -1.74
CA GLU A 98 -16.53 5.90 -2.33
C GLU A 98 -15.23 5.78 -1.53
N ARG A 99 -14.76 6.86 -0.90
CA ARG A 99 -13.51 6.90 -0.13
C ARG A 99 -13.66 6.05 1.13
N ILE A 100 -14.80 6.17 1.81
CA ILE A 100 -15.13 5.41 3.02
C ILE A 100 -15.23 3.91 2.67
N LEU A 101 -15.99 3.59 1.61
CA LEU A 101 -16.13 2.22 1.14
C LEU A 101 -14.79 1.59 0.77
N ILE A 102 -13.94 2.33 0.05
CA ILE A 102 -12.63 1.83 -0.37
C ILE A 102 -11.70 1.69 0.84
N ALA A 103 -11.69 2.64 1.77
CA ALA A 103 -10.90 2.54 3.01
C ALA A 103 -11.24 1.26 3.79
N ALA A 104 -12.53 0.96 3.95
CA ALA A 104 -12.98 -0.29 4.59
C ALA A 104 -12.52 -1.54 3.82
N ARG A 105 -12.55 -1.51 2.49
CA ARG A 105 -12.14 -2.62 1.62
C ARG A 105 -10.64 -2.90 1.62
N ILE A 106 -9.81 -1.88 1.84
CA ILE A 106 -8.34 -2.03 1.78
C ILE A 106 -7.69 -2.22 3.16
N SER A 107 -8.49 -2.10 4.23
CA SER A 107 -8.06 -2.39 5.60
C SER A 107 -7.31 -3.73 5.67
N PRO A 108 -6.16 -3.81 6.36
CA PRO A 108 -5.60 -2.79 7.27
C PRO A 108 -4.73 -1.70 6.62
N ARG A 109 -4.60 -1.68 5.29
CA ARG A 109 -3.81 -0.64 4.60
C ARG A 109 -4.51 0.72 4.69
N GLN A 110 -3.71 1.75 4.90
CA GLN A 110 -4.19 3.13 4.92
C GLN A 110 -4.25 3.72 3.51
N LEU A 111 -5.17 4.66 3.31
CA LEU A 111 -5.18 5.45 2.08
C LEU A 111 -4.02 6.45 2.12
N PRO A 112 -3.25 6.62 1.03
CA PRO A 112 -2.31 7.73 0.91
C PRO A 112 -3.05 9.07 0.90
N GLU A 113 -2.31 10.17 1.02
CA GLU A 113 -2.84 11.54 0.99
C GLU A 113 -3.68 11.81 -0.27
N GLU A 114 -3.17 11.39 -1.44
CA GLU A 114 -3.85 11.54 -2.73
C GLU A 114 -4.24 10.17 -3.33
N PRO A 115 -5.27 9.49 -2.78
CA PRO A 115 -5.61 8.15 -3.22
C PRO A 115 -6.30 8.18 -4.57
N ARG A 116 -5.84 7.30 -5.46
CA ARG A 116 -6.41 7.13 -6.80
C ARG A 116 -6.84 5.70 -7.03
N VAL A 117 -7.91 5.55 -7.80
CA VAL A 117 -8.40 4.27 -8.29
C VAL A 117 -8.45 4.22 -9.80
N CYS A 118 -8.28 3.04 -10.38
CA CYS A 118 -8.51 2.84 -11.80
C CYS A 118 -9.99 3.03 -12.15
N TYR A 119 -10.29 3.31 -13.41
CA TYR A 119 -11.67 3.53 -13.86
C TYR A 119 -12.63 2.38 -13.51
N ALA A 120 -12.18 1.12 -13.63
CA ALA A 120 -13.01 -0.04 -13.30
C ALA A 120 -13.38 -0.09 -11.80
N CYS A 121 -12.42 0.14 -10.90
CA CYS A 121 -12.66 0.20 -9.46
C CYS A 121 -13.51 1.41 -9.07
N TRP A 122 -13.36 2.53 -9.78
CA TRP A 122 -14.21 3.70 -9.58
C TRP A 122 -15.69 3.40 -9.87
N VAL A 123 -15.99 2.82 -11.04
CA VAL A 123 -17.35 2.43 -11.41
C VAL A 123 -17.91 1.40 -10.43
N ALA A 124 -17.09 0.43 -10.01
CA ALA A 124 -17.49 -0.55 -9.02
C ALA A 124 -17.83 0.12 -7.67
N ALA A 125 -17.02 1.06 -7.18
CA ALA A 125 -17.30 1.79 -5.95
C ALA A 125 -18.62 2.54 -6.06
N LYS A 126 -18.84 3.29 -7.15
CA LYS A 126 -20.07 4.07 -7.37
C LYS A 126 -21.35 3.24 -7.41
N ARG A 127 -21.27 1.96 -7.78
CA ARG A 127 -22.42 1.04 -7.80
C ARG A 127 -22.76 0.44 -6.44
N ASN A 128 -21.86 0.52 -5.46
CA ASN A 128 -21.99 -0.09 -4.14
C ASN A 128 -22.10 0.96 -3.02
N ILE A 129 -22.42 2.20 -3.39
CA ILE A 129 -22.74 3.31 -2.49
C ILE A 129 -24.25 3.43 -2.41
#